data_AF-A0A7L4PDE2-F1
#
_entry.id   AF-A0A7L4PDE2-F1
#
_cell.length_a   1.000
_cell.length_b   1.000
_cell.length_c   1.000
_cell.angle_alpha   90.00
_cell.angle_beta   90.00
_cell.angle_gamma   90.00
#
_symmetry.space_group_name_H-M   'P 1'
#
loop_
_entity.id
_entity.type
_entity.pdbx_description
1 polymer ?
#
loop_
_entity_poly.entity_id
_entity_poly.type
_entity_poly.pdbx_seq_one_letter_code
_entity_poly.pdbx_strand_id
1 'polypeptide(L)'
;MIVSIVPELAIEELRNFAGGLGVLEGDKFYAAARLGVPYTVITLYYPEGYVSYREENGELVPTAEGNVSEKLQLIGSSELHVRGERVAVSYLGYRLGSASAVFIRVDSPEWAVKATRRLYQEDTEAERFYKYLILARGAVDYVERYIGWDNVKFLDLQEAYTVLILFFKRHSRARLVIHTPAPWGHPTFHKRFFKDEFGFDMAMEPVILTELGLAMASEGVVVSKKMVKLTCNTFPHHCHKIRPATNAVEVPRWEHPKLANVGGLEEFKKAREEAKAEALRALGIDASGKIVISWARRITRYKRPHFALQLIQDLDRDVVFILGGRAHPADHYGIEIMAKFREVERSAENVYYFPDLTPEVTKRIIWVSDLWLFTPFSGWEASGTSFMKAGINGVPSIASRDGAVTELVKDGHNGWLFGEDRDRLLPLETPEIDEREYREFRHKVEEALNAYTSGRYWEVAYNAYRTFRGFFSMDRLFRDLGYI
;
A
#
# COMPACT_ATOMS: atom_id res chain seq x y z
N MET A 1 -16.92 -7.62 17.40
CA MET A 1 -16.13 -7.72 16.15
C MET A 1 -15.37 -6.42 15.88
N ILE A 2 -14.44 -6.43 14.94
CA ILE A 2 -13.73 -5.23 14.47
C ILE A 2 -14.39 -4.73 13.19
N VAL A 3 -14.58 -3.42 13.07
CA VAL A 3 -15.02 -2.77 11.83
C VAL A 3 -13.92 -1.84 11.35
N SER A 4 -13.46 -2.00 10.12
CA SER A 4 -12.44 -1.16 9.49
C SER A 4 -13.04 -0.46 8.29
N ILE A 5 -12.97 0.86 8.26
CA ILE A 5 -13.41 1.70 7.15
C ILE A 5 -12.17 2.09 6.36
N VAL A 6 -12.20 1.91 5.04
CA VAL A 6 -11.04 2.16 4.17
C VAL A 6 -11.48 2.74 2.82
N PRO A 7 -10.67 3.62 2.20
CA PRO A 7 -10.90 4.09 0.83
C PRO A 7 -10.75 3.02 -0.25
N GLU A 8 -9.92 2.01 -0.02
CA GLU A 8 -9.55 1.01 -1.02
C GLU A 8 -9.26 -0.33 -0.37
N LEU A 9 -9.45 -1.42 -1.12
CA LEU A 9 -9.27 -2.78 -0.61
C LEU A 9 -8.79 -3.72 -1.71
N ALA A 10 -7.65 -4.38 -1.48
CA ALA A 10 -7.13 -5.39 -2.39
C ALA A 10 -7.56 -6.79 -1.94
N ILE A 11 -8.65 -7.29 -2.50
CA ILE A 11 -9.01 -8.72 -2.50
C ILE A 11 -8.56 -9.30 -3.85
N GLU A 12 -8.18 -10.58 -3.86
CA GLU A 12 -7.86 -11.27 -5.11
C GLU A 12 -9.02 -11.11 -6.12
N GLU A 13 -8.66 -10.90 -7.40
CA GLU A 13 -9.58 -10.66 -8.54
C GLU A 13 -10.25 -9.28 -8.61
N LEU A 14 -10.29 -8.50 -7.54
CA LEU A 14 -10.86 -7.15 -7.55
C LEU A 14 -9.83 -6.06 -7.87
N ARG A 15 -10.25 -5.09 -8.69
CA ARG A 15 -9.49 -3.88 -9.04
C ARG A 15 -9.89 -2.67 -8.18
N ASN A 16 -10.20 -2.93 -6.91
CA ASN A 16 -10.71 -1.93 -5.95
C ASN A 16 -9.58 -1.28 -5.12
N PHE A 17 -8.36 -1.21 -5.66
CA PHE A 17 -7.19 -0.67 -4.98
C PHE A 17 -6.19 -0.04 -5.95
N ALA A 18 -5.36 0.86 -5.43
CA ALA A 18 -4.34 1.60 -6.16
C ALA A 18 -2.93 1.34 -5.61
N GLY A 19 -2.79 0.93 -4.34
CA GLY A 19 -1.47 0.78 -3.75
C GLY A 19 -1.40 0.10 -2.39
N GLY A 20 -0.41 0.51 -1.60
CA GLY A 20 -0.01 -0.16 -0.36
C GLY A 20 -1.09 -0.19 0.72
N LEU A 21 -1.94 0.84 0.79
CA LEU A 21 -3.05 0.92 1.74
C LEU A 21 -4.07 -0.21 1.52
N GLY A 22 -4.59 -0.32 0.30
CA GLY A 22 -5.57 -1.37 -0.04
C GLY A 22 -4.97 -2.77 0.11
N VAL A 23 -3.68 -2.94 -0.19
CA VAL A 23 -3.00 -4.21 -0.01
C VAL A 23 -2.82 -4.58 1.46
N LEU A 24 -2.40 -3.64 2.30
CA LEU A 24 -2.29 -3.84 3.74
C LEU A 24 -3.65 -4.21 4.35
N GLU A 25 -4.71 -3.52 3.95
CA GLU A 25 -6.05 -3.80 4.43
C GLU A 25 -6.54 -5.17 3.97
N GLY A 26 -6.21 -5.57 2.74
CA GLY A 26 -6.40 -6.93 2.27
C GLY A 26 -5.63 -7.94 3.12
N ASP A 27 -4.39 -7.66 3.49
CA ASP A 27 -3.59 -8.56 4.35
C ASP A 27 -4.24 -8.73 5.72
N LYS A 28 -4.82 -7.66 6.31
CA LYS A 28 -5.63 -7.79 7.53
C LYS A 28 -6.88 -8.64 7.29
N PHE A 29 -7.57 -8.47 6.18
CA PHE A 29 -8.75 -9.27 5.84
C PHE A 29 -8.42 -10.79 5.77
N TYR A 30 -7.36 -11.18 5.05
CA TYR A 30 -6.96 -12.58 4.95
C TYR A 30 -6.42 -13.12 6.28
N ALA A 31 -5.65 -12.33 7.03
CA ALA A 31 -5.17 -12.70 8.35
C ALA A 31 -6.32 -12.93 9.33
N ALA A 32 -7.32 -12.05 9.33
CA ALA A 32 -8.49 -12.17 10.18
C ALA A 32 -9.26 -13.46 9.89
N ALA A 33 -9.42 -13.82 8.61
CA ALA A 33 -10.03 -15.07 8.21
C ALA A 33 -9.25 -16.30 8.73
N ARG A 34 -7.91 -16.30 8.56
CA ARG A 34 -7.04 -17.37 9.04
C ARG A 34 -7.07 -17.51 10.56
N LEU A 35 -7.03 -16.38 11.27
CA LEU A 35 -6.94 -16.33 12.73
C LEU A 35 -8.30 -16.45 13.43
N GLY A 36 -9.41 -16.56 12.68
CA GLY A 36 -10.75 -16.65 13.25
C GLY A 36 -11.23 -15.34 13.90
N VAL A 37 -10.62 -14.21 13.58
CA VAL A 37 -10.96 -12.89 14.13
C VAL A 37 -12.20 -12.36 13.39
N PRO A 38 -13.30 -12.01 14.10
CA PRO A 38 -14.46 -11.37 13.48
C PRO A 38 -14.09 -9.96 13.00
N TYR A 39 -13.97 -9.79 11.69
CA TYR A 39 -13.46 -8.58 11.05
C TYR A 39 -14.33 -8.19 9.86
N THR A 40 -14.88 -6.99 9.87
CA THR A 40 -15.60 -6.44 8.71
C THR A 40 -14.85 -5.22 8.17
N VAL A 41 -14.47 -5.27 6.89
CA VAL A 41 -13.97 -4.10 6.17
C VAL A 41 -15.06 -3.50 5.29
N ILE A 42 -15.22 -2.19 5.30
CA ILE A 42 -16.21 -1.46 4.51
C ILE A 42 -15.50 -0.42 3.64
N THR A 43 -15.79 -0.44 2.34
CA THR A 43 -15.20 0.46 1.33
C THR A 43 -16.26 0.80 0.26
N LEU A 44 -15.99 1.77 -0.60
CA LEU A 44 -16.75 1.96 -1.83
C LEU A 44 -16.41 0.88 -2.87
N TYR A 45 -17.38 0.57 -3.74
CA TYR A 45 -17.17 -0.18 -4.97
C TYR A 45 -16.86 0.77 -6.13
N TYR A 46 -15.72 0.58 -6.79
CA TYR A 46 -15.32 1.38 -7.96
C TYR A 46 -15.45 0.56 -9.23
N PRO A 47 -16.55 0.66 -10.01
CA PRO A 47 -16.77 -0.17 -11.21
C PRO A 47 -15.72 0.02 -12.31
N GLU A 48 -15.07 1.19 -12.38
CA GLU A 48 -14.02 1.48 -13.36
C GLU A 48 -12.59 1.24 -12.80
N GLY A 49 -12.47 0.80 -11.55
CA GLY A 49 -11.20 0.55 -10.86
C GLY A 49 -10.39 1.84 -10.61
N TYR A 50 -9.06 1.73 -10.64
CA TYR A 50 -8.15 2.87 -10.48
C TYR A 50 -7.80 3.50 -11.84
N VAL A 51 -6.79 2.96 -12.52
CA VAL A 51 -6.30 3.47 -13.81
C VAL A 51 -5.59 2.38 -14.58
N SER A 52 -5.83 2.28 -15.88
CA SER A 52 -4.92 1.59 -16.80
C SER A 52 -4.38 2.61 -17.81
N TYR A 53 -3.40 2.21 -18.62
CA TYR A 53 -2.82 3.06 -19.65
C TYR A 53 -2.80 2.33 -20.97
N ARG A 54 -3.22 3.02 -22.03
CA ARG A 54 -3.05 2.57 -23.41
C ARG A 54 -2.01 3.45 -24.08
N GLU A 55 -1.17 2.85 -24.90
CA GLU A 55 -0.26 3.60 -25.77
C GLU A 55 -1.03 3.99 -27.05
N GLU A 56 -1.14 5.29 -27.30
CA GLU A 56 -1.73 5.86 -28.51
C GLU A 56 -0.75 6.88 -29.09
N ASN A 57 -0.27 6.66 -30.32
CA ASN A 57 0.73 7.51 -30.99
C ASN A 57 2.02 7.79 -30.19
N GLY A 58 2.44 6.83 -29.35
CA GLY A 58 3.62 6.96 -28.48
C GLY A 58 3.34 7.68 -27.16
N GLU A 59 2.11 8.11 -26.89
CA GLU A 59 1.69 8.71 -25.62
C GLU A 59 0.91 7.71 -24.76
N LEU A 60 1.08 7.81 -23.43
CA LEU A 60 0.35 6.99 -22.47
C LEU A 60 -0.96 7.67 -22.07
N VAL A 61 -2.08 7.17 -22.60
CA VAL A 61 -3.42 7.70 -22.34
C VAL A 61 -4.08 6.94 -21.18
N PRO A 62 -4.53 7.62 -20.11
CA PRO A 62 -5.18 6.97 -18.97
C PRO A 62 -6.59 6.48 -19.36
N THR A 63 -6.88 5.22 -19.04
CA THR A 63 -8.15 4.54 -19.31
C THR A 63 -8.71 3.95 -18.02
N ALA A 64 -9.98 3.52 -18.05
CA ALA A 64 -10.57 2.74 -16.96
C ALA A 64 -9.91 1.35 -16.91
N GLU A 65 -9.60 0.88 -15.70
CA GLU A 65 -9.07 -0.48 -15.51
C GLU A 65 -10.19 -1.53 -15.62
N GLY A 66 -11.42 -1.13 -15.26
CA GLY A 66 -12.54 -2.03 -15.12
C GLY A 66 -12.45 -2.84 -13.83
N ASN A 67 -13.59 -3.05 -13.20
CA ASN A 67 -13.69 -3.81 -11.97
C ASN A 67 -15.03 -4.55 -12.00
N VAL A 68 -14.97 -5.83 -12.35
CA VAL A 68 -16.13 -6.73 -12.41
C VAL A 68 -15.78 -7.97 -11.61
N SER A 69 -16.69 -8.40 -10.74
CA SER A 69 -16.53 -9.67 -10.02
C SER A 69 -17.88 -10.33 -9.81
N GLU A 70 -17.97 -11.58 -10.25
CA GLU A 70 -19.13 -12.45 -10.03
C GLU A 70 -19.17 -13.02 -8.60
N LYS A 71 -18.08 -12.87 -7.83
CA LYS A 71 -17.99 -13.37 -6.45
C LYS A 71 -18.64 -12.44 -5.42
N LEU A 72 -18.99 -11.22 -5.83
CA LEU A 72 -19.66 -10.26 -4.95
C LEU A 72 -21.16 -10.58 -4.89
N GLN A 73 -21.67 -10.77 -3.67
CA GLN A 73 -23.08 -11.07 -3.42
C GLN A 73 -23.83 -9.82 -3.00
N LEU A 74 -25.02 -9.58 -3.56
CA LEU A 74 -25.88 -8.51 -3.08
C LEU A 74 -26.39 -8.85 -1.66
N ILE A 75 -26.01 -8.02 -0.68
CA ILE A 75 -26.49 -8.15 0.71
C ILE A 75 -27.83 -7.43 0.87
N GLY A 76 -27.97 -6.26 0.24
CA GLY A 76 -29.18 -5.45 0.29
C GLY A 76 -28.94 -4.06 -0.28
N SER A 77 -29.96 -3.20 -0.22
CA SER A 77 -29.90 -1.82 -0.68
C SER A 77 -30.43 -0.85 0.38
N SER A 78 -30.10 0.42 0.23
CA SER A 78 -30.51 1.50 1.13
C SER A 78 -30.56 2.85 0.40
N GLU A 79 -31.20 3.84 1.01
CA GLU A 79 -31.16 5.23 0.56
C GLU A 79 -30.45 6.08 1.62
N LEU A 80 -29.33 6.70 1.24
CA LEU A 80 -28.57 7.62 2.07
C LEU A 80 -29.03 9.06 1.80
N HIS A 81 -28.83 9.96 2.77
CA HIS A 81 -29.03 11.39 2.56
C HIS A 81 -27.68 12.11 2.54
N VAL A 82 -27.32 12.68 1.39
CA VAL A 82 -26.06 13.37 1.13
C VAL A 82 -26.35 14.55 0.23
N ARG A 83 -25.75 15.73 0.52
CA ARG A 83 -25.93 16.94 -0.30
C ARG A 83 -27.42 17.35 -0.42
N GLY A 84 -28.20 17.14 0.64
CA GLY A 84 -29.65 17.42 0.63
C GLY A 84 -30.48 16.53 -0.30
N GLU A 85 -29.89 15.50 -0.91
CA GLU A 85 -30.53 14.60 -1.86
C GLU A 85 -30.51 13.15 -1.36
N ARG A 86 -31.38 12.31 -1.95
CA ARG A 86 -31.36 10.85 -1.71
C ARG A 86 -30.37 10.19 -2.66
N VAL A 87 -29.46 9.39 -2.11
CA VAL A 87 -28.45 8.61 -2.83
C VAL A 87 -28.76 7.12 -2.62
N ALA A 88 -29.18 6.42 -3.66
CA ALA A 88 -29.43 4.98 -3.59
C ALA A 88 -28.11 4.21 -3.63
N VAL A 89 -27.96 3.25 -2.72
CA VAL A 89 -26.78 2.40 -2.63
C VAL A 89 -27.15 0.92 -2.51
N SER A 90 -26.29 0.07 -3.04
CA SER A 90 -26.31 -1.38 -2.89
C SER A 90 -25.06 -1.84 -2.12
N TYR A 91 -25.25 -2.74 -1.15
CA TYR A 91 -24.17 -3.35 -0.41
C TYR A 91 -23.79 -4.69 -1.05
N LEU A 92 -22.57 -4.77 -1.55
CA LEU A 92 -22.01 -5.97 -2.14
C LEU A 92 -21.05 -6.63 -1.14
N GLY A 93 -21.25 -7.91 -0.85
CA GLY A 93 -20.52 -8.68 0.14
C GLY A 93 -19.55 -9.68 -0.45
N TYR A 94 -18.40 -9.83 0.22
CA TYR A 94 -17.47 -10.94 0.03
C TYR A 94 -17.08 -11.48 1.41
N ARG A 95 -17.21 -12.80 1.64
CA ARG A 95 -16.95 -13.41 2.94
C ARG A 95 -15.89 -14.50 2.83
N LEU A 96 -14.95 -14.50 3.78
CA LEU A 96 -13.94 -15.54 3.94
C LEU A 96 -13.82 -15.89 5.43
N GLY A 97 -14.39 -17.03 5.83
CA GLY A 97 -14.39 -17.45 7.23
C GLY A 97 -15.04 -16.41 8.17
N SER A 98 -14.25 -15.91 9.12
CA SER A 98 -14.64 -14.86 10.08
C SER A 98 -14.50 -13.43 9.54
N ALA A 99 -13.89 -13.24 8.37
CA ALA A 99 -13.71 -11.94 7.75
C ALA A 99 -14.80 -11.67 6.70
N SER A 100 -15.30 -10.44 6.67
CA SER A 100 -16.27 -9.95 5.69
C SER A 100 -15.79 -8.64 5.07
N ALA A 101 -15.95 -8.50 3.76
CA ALA A 101 -15.70 -7.27 3.03
C ALA A 101 -17.00 -6.79 2.40
N VAL A 102 -17.26 -5.50 2.57
CA VAL A 102 -18.48 -4.84 2.12
C VAL A 102 -18.10 -3.70 1.21
N PHE A 103 -18.61 -3.75 -0.02
CA PHE A 103 -18.42 -2.73 -1.03
C PHE A 103 -19.73 -1.99 -1.25
N ILE A 104 -19.72 -0.69 -1.01
CA ILE A 104 -20.86 0.20 -1.21
C ILE A 104 -20.85 0.64 -2.67
N ARG A 105 -21.78 0.11 -3.47
CA ARG A 105 -22.01 0.57 -4.84
C ARG A 105 -23.07 1.67 -4.80
N VAL A 106 -22.78 2.79 -5.44
CA VAL A 106 -23.75 3.88 -5.64
C VAL A 106 -24.53 3.60 -6.91
N ASP A 107 -25.86 3.57 -6.80
CA ASP A 107 -26.76 3.26 -7.91
C ASP A 107 -27.41 4.55 -8.49
N SER A 108 -27.63 5.58 -7.67
CA SER A 108 -28.17 6.88 -8.09
C SER A 108 -27.93 7.96 -7.02
N PRO A 109 -28.05 9.27 -7.34
CA PRO A 109 -28.23 9.88 -8.65
C PRO A 109 -26.93 9.93 -9.47
N GLU A 110 -27.01 10.41 -10.71
CA GLU A 110 -25.89 10.42 -11.67
C GLU A 110 -24.63 11.10 -11.12
N TRP A 111 -24.77 12.23 -10.40
CA TRP A 111 -23.61 12.92 -9.83
C TRP A 111 -22.87 12.06 -8.80
N ALA A 112 -23.60 11.26 -8.01
CA ALA A 112 -23.03 10.41 -6.98
C ALA A 112 -22.36 9.19 -7.60
N VAL A 113 -22.99 8.59 -8.61
CA VAL A 113 -22.41 7.52 -9.44
C VAL A 113 -21.11 8.02 -10.10
N LYS A 114 -21.14 9.23 -10.69
CA LYS A 114 -19.96 9.86 -11.30
C LYS A 114 -18.85 10.05 -10.27
N ALA A 115 -19.18 10.56 -9.09
CA ALA A 115 -18.21 10.76 -8.03
C ALA A 115 -17.54 9.43 -7.63
N THR A 116 -18.29 8.32 -7.50
CA THR A 116 -17.76 7.05 -6.98
C THR A 116 -17.34 6.03 -8.05
N ARG A 117 -17.38 6.35 -9.35
CA ARG A 117 -17.07 5.35 -10.41
C ARG A 117 -15.61 4.89 -10.43
N ARG A 118 -14.67 5.79 -10.12
CA ARG A 118 -13.21 5.55 -10.13
C ARG A 118 -12.57 5.80 -8.76
N LEU A 119 -11.58 4.98 -8.42
CA LEU A 119 -10.75 5.17 -7.23
C LEU A 119 -9.77 6.33 -7.46
N TYR A 120 -9.69 7.27 -6.51
CA TYR A 120 -8.77 8.43 -6.51
C TYR A 120 -8.75 9.30 -7.77
N GLN A 121 -9.79 9.24 -8.60
CA GLN A 121 -9.96 10.14 -9.73
C GLN A 121 -11.26 10.90 -9.53
N GLU A 122 -11.11 12.16 -9.16
CA GLU A 122 -12.19 13.12 -8.99
C GLU A 122 -11.86 14.37 -9.79
N ASP A 123 -12.85 14.95 -10.47
CA ASP A 123 -12.64 16.15 -11.30
C ASP A 123 -12.63 17.42 -10.43
N THR A 124 -13.28 17.36 -9.26
CA THR A 124 -13.41 18.50 -8.35
C THR A 124 -13.24 18.10 -6.89
N GLU A 125 -12.89 19.08 -6.06
CA GLU A 125 -12.85 18.90 -4.60
C GLU A 125 -14.21 18.48 -4.04
N ALA A 126 -15.31 18.97 -4.61
CA ALA A 126 -16.67 18.60 -4.21
C ALA A 126 -16.96 17.12 -4.45
N GLU A 127 -16.62 16.61 -5.64
CA GLU A 127 -16.75 15.17 -5.95
C GLU A 127 -15.95 14.32 -4.96
N ARG A 128 -14.73 14.75 -4.61
CA ARG A 128 -13.91 14.08 -3.60
C ARG A 128 -14.53 14.11 -2.21
N PHE A 129 -15.06 15.26 -1.78
CA PHE A 129 -15.72 15.38 -0.47
C PHE A 129 -16.93 14.45 -0.38
N TYR A 130 -17.85 14.55 -1.35
CA TYR A 130 -19.07 13.77 -1.33
C TYR A 130 -18.84 12.27 -1.56
N LYS A 131 -17.81 11.86 -2.32
CA LYS A 131 -17.37 10.46 -2.40
C LYS A 131 -17.11 9.87 -1.01
N TYR A 132 -16.27 10.52 -0.21
CA TYR A 132 -15.92 10.00 1.11
C TYR A 132 -17.03 10.21 2.15
N LEU A 133 -17.91 11.18 1.93
CA LEU A 133 -19.11 11.32 2.74
C LEU A 133 -20.12 10.19 2.47
N ILE A 134 -20.28 9.75 1.22
CA ILE A 134 -21.08 8.57 0.87
C ILE A 134 -20.49 7.32 1.52
N LEU A 135 -19.16 7.14 1.48
CA LEU A 135 -18.49 6.06 2.22
C LEU A 135 -18.84 6.10 3.70
N ALA A 136 -18.72 7.26 4.35
CA ALA A 136 -19.03 7.45 5.76
C ALA A 136 -20.50 7.11 6.08
N ARG A 137 -21.45 7.68 5.33
CA ARG A 137 -22.89 7.44 5.51
C ARG A 137 -23.27 5.98 5.28
N GLY A 138 -22.80 5.39 4.18
CA GLY A 138 -23.09 3.99 3.86
C GLY A 138 -22.46 3.03 4.85
N ALA A 139 -21.29 3.34 5.40
CA ALA A 139 -20.71 2.56 6.48
C ALA A 139 -21.55 2.62 7.76
N VAL A 140 -22.06 3.79 8.16
CA VAL A 140 -22.96 3.90 9.32
C VAL A 140 -24.24 3.10 9.09
N ASP A 141 -24.91 3.31 7.96
CA ASP A 141 -26.16 2.62 7.63
C ASP A 141 -25.96 1.10 7.58
N TYR A 142 -24.86 0.62 6.99
CA TYR A 142 -24.54 -0.81 6.97
C TYR A 142 -24.34 -1.37 8.38
N VAL A 143 -23.56 -0.69 9.24
CA VAL A 143 -23.32 -1.14 10.60
C VAL A 143 -24.63 -1.17 11.39
N GLU A 144 -25.49 -0.17 11.26
CA GLU A 144 -26.78 -0.10 11.95
C GLU A 144 -27.73 -1.24 11.55
N ARG A 145 -27.79 -1.56 10.26
CA ARG A 145 -28.71 -2.58 9.72
C ARG A 145 -28.23 -4.00 9.94
N TYR A 146 -26.93 -4.27 9.76
CA TYR A 146 -26.43 -5.63 9.61
C TYR A 146 -25.47 -6.09 10.72
N ILE A 147 -24.92 -5.16 11.52
CA ILE A 147 -23.94 -5.49 12.58
C ILE A 147 -24.47 -5.13 13.97
N GLY A 148 -25.02 -3.93 14.14
CA GLY A 148 -25.31 -3.31 15.43
C GLY A 148 -24.06 -2.72 16.09
N TRP A 149 -24.11 -1.44 16.47
CA TRP A 149 -22.95 -0.75 17.06
C TRP A 149 -22.46 -1.36 18.37
N ASP A 150 -23.34 -2.01 19.15
CA ASP A 150 -22.97 -2.70 20.39
C ASP A 150 -22.05 -3.91 20.14
N ASN A 151 -22.06 -4.44 18.91
CA ASN A 151 -21.18 -5.53 18.50
C ASN A 151 -19.83 -5.03 17.99
N VAL A 152 -19.61 -3.72 17.84
CA VAL A 152 -18.35 -3.13 17.36
C VAL A 152 -17.41 -2.92 18.54
N LYS A 153 -16.34 -3.73 18.62
CA LYS A 153 -15.29 -3.60 19.65
C LYS A 153 -14.29 -2.50 19.29
N PHE A 154 -13.88 -2.44 18.03
CA PHE A 154 -12.96 -1.44 17.50
C PHE A 154 -13.51 -0.91 16.19
N LEU A 155 -13.41 0.41 16.02
CA LEU A 155 -13.68 1.10 14.77
C LEU A 155 -12.37 1.66 14.24
N ASP A 156 -11.83 1.03 13.21
CA ASP A 156 -10.59 1.44 12.57
C ASP A 156 -10.87 2.34 11.37
N LEU A 157 -10.23 3.50 11.37
CA LEU A 157 -10.35 4.51 10.34
C LEU A 157 -9.04 4.54 9.56
N GLN A 158 -9.00 3.85 8.42
CA GLN A 158 -7.80 3.73 7.60
C GLN A 158 -7.64 4.97 6.71
N GLU A 159 -6.69 5.84 7.04
CA GLU A 159 -6.49 7.16 6.42
C GLU A 159 -7.61 8.17 6.72
N ALA A 160 -7.27 9.46 6.71
CA ALA A 160 -8.10 10.52 7.29
C ALA A 160 -9.41 10.78 6.56
N TYR A 161 -9.57 10.37 5.30
CA TYR A 161 -10.86 10.45 4.60
C TYR A 161 -11.99 9.75 5.36
N THR A 162 -11.66 8.66 6.06
CA THR A 162 -12.63 7.83 6.77
C THR A 162 -13.16 8.46 8.06
N VAL A 163 -12.53 9.55 8.54
CA VAL A 163 -12.92 10.30 9.74
C VAL A 163 -14.32 10.89 9.64
N LEU A 164 -14.82 11.16 8.42
CA LEU A 164 -16.16 11.70 8.20
C LEU A 164 -17.26 10.85 8.86
N ILE A 165 -17.03 9.55 9.07
CA ILE A 165 -17.97 8.67 9.79
C ILE A 165 -18.26 9.15 11.21
N LEU A 166 -17.28 9.78 11.87
CA LEU A 166 -17.38 10.20 13.26
C LEU A 166 -18.30 11.42 13.45
N PHE A 167 -18.71 12.11 12.37
CA PHE A 167 -19.76 13.13 12.44
C PHE A 167 -21.15 12.51 12.62
N PHE A 168 -21.34 11.28 12.15
CA PHE A 168 -22.62 10.57 12.23
C PHE A 168 -22.65 9.61 13.42
N LYS A 169 -21.54 8.91 13.68
CA LYS A 169 -21.43 7.97 14.80
C LYS A 169 -20.10 8.10 15.53
N ARG A 170 -20.15 8.54 16.79
CA ARG A 170 -19.03 8.44 17.72
C ARG A 170 -18.89 7.01 18.24
N HIS A 171 -17.65 6.58 18.41
CA HIS A 171 -17.32 5.28 18.97
C HIS A 171 -16.17 5.44 19.97
N SER A 172 -16.34 4.93 21.20
CA SER A 172 -15.38 5.10 22.30
C SER A 172 -14.02 4.45 22.02
N ARG A 173 -13.97 3.50 21.08
CA ARG A 173 -12.77 2.80 20.64
C ARG A 173 -12.49 3.03 19.16
N ALA A 174 -12.80 4.23 18.66
CA ALA A 174 -12.42 4.66 17.32
C ALA A 174 -10.92 4.96 17.26
N ARG A 175 -10.26 4.49 16.20
CA ARG A 175 -8.80 4.62 16.02
C ARG A 175 -8.51 5.17 14.63
N LEU A 176 -7.75 6.25 14.56
CA LEU A 176 -7.29 6.79 13.28
C LEU A 176 -5.94 6.15 12.93
N VAL A 177 -5.89 5.38 11.84
CA VAL A 177 -4.65 4.82 11.31
C VAL A 177 -4.09 5.77 10.25
N ILE A 178 -2.91 6.33 10.49
CA ILE A 178 -2.29 7.37 9.67
C ILE A 178 -1.19 6.75 8.79
N HIS A 179 -1.36 6.90 7.47
CA HIS A 179 -0.44 6.36 6.44
C HIS A 179 0.37 7.46 5.74
N THR A 180 0.24 8.70 6.18
CA THR A 180 0.84 9.87 5.56
C THR A 180 1.91 10.47 6.47
N PRO A 181 3.19 10.52 6.04
CA PRO A 181 4.27 11.08 6.85
C PRO A 181 4.36 12.60 6.78
N ALA A 182 3.81 13.21 5.72
CA ALA A 182 4.05 14.59 5.37
C ALA A 182 2.83 15.51 5.54
N PRO A 183 3.02 16.75 6.03
CA PRO A 183 1.93 17.70 6.27
C PRO A 183 0.99 17.90 5.07
N TRP A 184 1.53 18.05 3.86
CA TRP A 184 0.76 18.29 2.64
C TRP A 184 0.01 17.06 2.11
N GLY A 185 0.32 15.87 2.62
CA GLY A 185 -0.38 14.64 2.22
C GLY A 185 -1.69 14.43 2.98
N HIS A 186 -1.90 15.11 4.11
CA HIS A 186 -3.09 14.93 4.93
C HIS A 186 -4.31 15.48 4.18
N PRO A 187 -5.38 14.68 4.00
CA PRO A 187 -6.58 15.13 3.31
C PRO A 187 -7.17 16.41 3.89
N THR A 188 -7.41 17.38 3.01
CA THR A 188 -8.04 18.66 3.34
C THR A 188 -9.29 18.91 2.51
N PHE A 189 -10.22 19.66 3.09
CA PHE A 189 -11.40 20.16 2.41
C PHE A 189 -11.71 21.60 2.80
N HIS A 190 -12.19 22.38 1.85
CA HIS A 190 -12.71 23.72 2.12
C HIS A 190 -13.85 23.68 3.16
N LYS A 191 -13.86 24.58 4.15
CA LYS A 191 -14.81 24.52 5.28
C LYS A 191 -16.27 24.63 4.88
N ARG A 192 -16.56 25.25 3.72
CA ARG A 192 -17.91 25.36 3.15
C ARG A 192 -18.62 24.00 3.10
N PHE A 193 -17.92 22.92 2.77
CA PHE A 193 -18.54 21.60 2.67
C PHE A 193 -19.11 21.12 4.01
N PHE A 194 -18.46 21.49 5.12
CA PHE A 194 -18.94 21.16 6.45
C PHE A 194 -20.12 22.05 6.88
N LYS A 195 -20.11 23.31 6.46
CA LYS A 195 -21.25 24.22 6.67
C LYS A 195 -22.47 23.75 5.87
N ASP A 196 -22.28 23.44 4.60
CA ASP A 196 -23.35 23.06 3.68
C ASP A 196 -23.96 21.71 4.08
N GLU A 197 -23.14 20.73 4.48
CA GLU A 197 -23.63 19.38 4.83
C GLU A 197 -24.07 19.25 6.30
N PHE A 198 -23.31 19.82 7.23
CA PHE A 198 -23.53 19.61 8.67
C PHE A 198 -24.05 20.85 9.42
N GLY A 199 -24.09 22.02 8.78
CA GLY A 199 -24.51 23.27 9.41
C GLY A 199 -23.48 23.88 10.36
N PHE A 200 -22.24 23.36 10.41
CA PHE A 200 -21.19 23.86 11.31
C PHE A 200 -20.22 24.80 10.60
N ASP A 201 -19.92 25.93 11.22
CA ASP A 201 -18.81 26.79 10.80
C ASP A 201 -17.50 26.29 11.43
N MET A 202 -16.64 25.67 10.61
CA MET A 202 -15.34 25.17 11.07
C MET A 202 -14.36 26.34 11.30
N ALA A 203 -13.62 26.28 12.41
CA ALA A 203 -12.66 27.31 12.77
C ALA A 203 -11.41 27.36 11.85
N MET A 204 -11.06 26.23 11.23
CA MET A 204 -9.87 26.09 10.37
C MET A 204 -10.25 26.11 8.88
N GLU A 205 -9.41 26.73 8.05
CA GLU A 205 -9.47 26.71 6.58
C GLU A 205 -8.04 26.53 6.02
N PRO A 206 -7.77 25.47 5.23
CA PRO A 206 -8.67 24.35 4.98
C PRO A 206 -8.85 23.46 6.22
N VAL A 207 -9.92 22.67 6.24
CA VAL A 207 -10.14 21.68 7.30
C VAL A 207 -9.24 20.49 7.04
N ILE A 208 -8.29 20.23 7.94
CA ILE A 208 -7.38 19.07 7.89
C ILE A 208 -8.06 17.88 8.56
N LEU A 209 -8.38 16.83 7.80
CA LEU A 209 -9.12 15.67 8.32
C LEU A 209 -8.33 14.87 9.35
N THR A 210 -6.99 14.84 9.26
CA THR A 210 -6.16 14.14 10.26
C THR A 210 -6.22 14.82 11.62
N GLU A 211 -6.16 16.15 11.66
CA GLU A 211 -6.30 16.95 12.87
C GLU A 211 -7.67 16.68 13.54
N LEU A 212 -8.73 16.76 12.74
CA LEU A 212 -10.07 16.49 13.20
C LEU A 212 -10.24 15.03 13.68
N GLY A 213 -9.69 14.07 12.94
CA GLY A 213 -9.76 12.66 13.28
C GLY A 213 -9.01 12.34 14.56
N LEU A 214 -7.82 12.91 14.76
CA LEU A 214 -7.12 12.83 16.01
C LEU A 214 -7.96 13.42 17.15
N ALA A 215 -8.55 14.61 16.97
CA ALA A 215 -9.42 15.21 18.00
C ALA A 215 -10.63 14.34 18.37
N MET A 216 -11.19 13.59 17.42
CA MET A 216 -12.42 12.81 17.58
C MET A 216 -12.20 11.34 17.97
N ALA A 217 -11.06 10.75 17.60
CA ALA A 217 -10.72 9.36 17.86
C ALA A 217 -10.07 9.17 19.25
N SER A 218 -10.19 7.95 19.78
CA SER A 218 -9.61 7.57 21.07
C SER A 218 -8.08 7.44 21.01
N GLU A 219 -7.55 7.00 19.87
CA GLU A 219 -6.11 6.91 19.61
C GLU A 219 -5.76 7.18 18.15
N GLY A 220 -4.54 7.69 17.94
CA GLY A 220 -3.88 7.74 16.64
C GLY A 220 -2.87 6.60 16.53
N VAL A 221 -2.94 5.83 15.44
CA VAL A 221 -2.02 4.73 15.17
C VAL A 221 -1.22 5.07 13.93
N VAL A 222 0.11 5.11 14.07
CA VAL A 222 1.02 5.33 12.93
C VAL A 222 1.70 4.04 12.51
N VAL A 223 2.04 3.91 11.23
CA VAL A 223 2.39 2.62 10.60
C VAL A 223 3.87 2.23 10.63
N SER A 224 4.68 2.99 11.36
CA SER A 224 6.08 2.68 11.69
C SER A 224 6.48 3.46 12.94
N LYS A 225 7.58 3.06 13.57
CA LYS A 225 8.14 3.81 14.71
C LYS A 225 8.59 5.21 14.30
N LYS A 226 9.19 5.33 13.11
CA LYS A 226 9.67 6.59 12.55
C LYS A 226 8.55 7.63 12.40
N MET A 227 7.36 7.18 12.01
CA MET A 227 6.19 8.03 11.85
C MET A 227 5.74 8.72 13.14
N VAL A 228 6.03 8.17 14.33
CA VAL A 228 5.61 8.80 15.59
C VAL A 228 6.16 10.21 15.67
N LYS A 229 7.46 10.38 15.42
CA LYS A 229 8.12 11.70 15.45
C LYS A 229 7.61 12.61 14.34
N LEU A 230 7.44 12.10 13.12
CA LEU A 230 6.94 12.89 11.98
C LEU A 230 5.52 13.41 12.23
N THR A 231 4.61 12.54 12.65
CA THR A 231 3.22 12.93 12.97
C THR A 231 3.16 13.84 14.18
N CYS A 232 3.99 13.62 15.20
CA CYS A 232 4.08 14.52 16.36
C CYS A 232 4.61 15.91 16.04
N ASN A 233 5.54 16.03 15.09
CA ASN A 233 6.00 17.33 14.62
C ASN A 233 4.88 18.10 13.90
N THR A 234 3.97 17.39 13.22
CA THR A 234 2.82 17.98 12.51
C THR A 234 1.65 18.28 13.45
N PHE A 235 1.35 17.39 14.40
CA PHE A 235 0.19 17.45 15.30
C PHE A 235 0.61 17.30 16.78
N PRO A 236 1.42 18.22 17.32
CA PRO A 236 2.09 18.04 18.62
C PRO A 236 1.13 17.88 19.79
N HIS A 237 -0.03 18.53 19.75
CA HIS A 237 -1.02 18.50 20.84
C HIS A 237 -1.77 17.16 20.93
N HIS A 238 -1.70 16.31 19.90
CA HIS A 238 -2.27 14.96 19.91
C HIS A 238 -1.25 13.86 20.27
N CYS A 239 0.04 14.20 20.44
CA CYS A 239 1.11 13.22 20.69
C CYS A 239 0.85 12.25 21.84
N HIS A 240 0.16 12.70 22.89
CA HIS A 240 -0.14 11.90 24.08
C HIS A 240 -0.98 10.63 23.78
N LYS A 241 -1.62 10.55 22.61
CA LYS A 241 -2.44 9.41 22.18
C LYS A 241 -2.02 8.82 20.83
N ILE A 242 -0.84 9.20 20.32
CA ILE A 242 -0.28 8.65 19.09
C ILE A 242 0.70 7.54 19.46
N ARG A 243 0.51 6.34 18.89
CA ARG A 243 1.40 5.19 19.08
C ARG A 243 1.72 4.51 17.74
N PRO A 244 2.89 3.83 17.63
CA PRO A 244 3.18 3.04 16.46
C PRO A 244 2.49 1.67 16.51
N ALA A 245 2.07 1.19 15.34
CA ALA A 245 1.82 -0.21 15.05
C ALA A 245 2.41 -0.48 13.66
N THR A 246 3.66 -0.96 13.64
CA THR A 246 4.43 -1.13 12.40
C THR A 246 3.68 -2.06 11.44
N ASN A 247 3.52 -1.66 10.18
CA ASN A 247 2.84 -2.51 9.20
C ASN A 247 3.44 -3.92 9.11
N ALA A 248 2.65 -4.81 8.54
CA ALA A 248 2.97 -6.21 8.38
C ALA A 248 2.41 -6.73 7.05
N VAL A 249 2.68 -7.99 6.76
CA VAL A 249 2.18 -8.73 5.60
C VAL A 249 1.58 -10.06 6.07
N GLU A 250 0.55 -10.51 5.36
CA GLU A 250 -0.03 -11.83 5.62
C GLU A 250 0.87 -12.89 4.96
N VAL A 251 1.72 -13.55 5.76
CA VAL A 251 2.77 -14.45 5.24
C VAL A 251 2.19 -15.53 4.31
N PRO A 252 1.15 -16.30 4.69
CA PRO A 252 0.48 -17.26 3.81
C PRO A 252 -0.06 -16.70 2.50
N ARG A 253 -0.40 -15.41 2.44
CA ARG A 253 -0.90 -14.78 1.22
C ARG A 253 0.21 -14.54 0.19
N TRP A 254 1.41 -14.23 0.66
CA TRP A 254 2.52 -13.74 -0.18
C TRP A 254 3.68 -14.72 -0.31
N GLU A 255 3.75 -15.74 0.56
CA GLU A 255 4.79 -16.77 0.49
C GLU A 255 4.62 -17.67 -0.73
N HIS A 256 5.73 -18.10 -1.32
CA HIS A 256 5.68 -19.23 -2.24
C HIS A 256 5.36 -20.52 -1.45
N PRO A 257 4.49 -21.42 -1.93
CA PRO A 257 4.13 -22.64 -1.20
C PRO A 257 5.33 -23.51 -0.80
N LYS A 258 6.35 -23.59 -1.66
CA LYS A 258 7.60 -24.32 -1.38
C LYS A 258 8.44 -23.74 -0.23
N LEU A 259 8.19 -22.49 0.15
CA LEU A 259 8.91 -21.81 1.24
C LEU A 259 8.20 -21.90 2.59
N ALA A 260 6.99 -22.49 2.67
CA ALA A 260 6.16 -22.39 3.88
C ALA A 260 6.75 -23.08 5.12
N ASN A 261 7.52 -24.16 4.96
CA ASN A 261 7.98 -25.01 6.07
C ASN A 261 9.49 -25.30 6.04
N VAL A 262 10.27 -24.37 5.49
CA VAL A 262 11.71 -24.55 5.33
C VAL A 262 12.42 -24.38 6.67
N GLY A 263 13.10 -25.43 7.13
CA GLY A 263 13.76 -25.47 8.44
C GLY A 263 15.23 -25.04 8.42
N GLY A 264 15.94 -25.21 7.30
CA GLY A 264 17.39 -25.00 7.21
C GLY A 264 17.85 -24.29 5.93
N LEU A 265 19.12 -23.87 5.92
CA LEU A 265 19.71 -23.09 4.82
C LEU A 265 19.74 -23.85 3.48
N GLU A 266 20.12 -25.12 3.48
CA GLU A 266 20.18 -25.93 2.24
C GLU A 266 18.78 -26.20 1.65
N GLU A 267 17.81 -26.51 2.51
CA GLU A 267 16.41 -26.66 2.11
C GLU A 267 15.85 -25.34 1.55
N PHE A 268 16.19 -24.22 2.20
CA PHE A 268 15.82 -22.88 1.76
C PHE A 268 16.36 -22.58 0.37
N LYS A 269 17.65 -22.82 0.15
CA LYS A 269 18.30 -22.58 -1.13
C LYS A 269 17.58 -23.35 -2.25
N LYS A 270 17.38 -24.65 -2.07
CA LYS A 270 16.67 -25.49 -3.05
C LYS A 270 15.24 -24.98 -3.31
N ALA A 271 14.47 -24.69 -2.25
CA ALA A 271 13.12 -24.19 -2.39
C ALA A 271 13.06 -22.82 -3.10
N ARG A 272 14.04 -21.95 -2.85
CA ARG A 272 14.16 -20.63 -3.47
C ARG A 272 14.49 -20.73 -4.96
N GLU A 273 15.41 -21.61 -5.34
CA GLU A 273 15.78 -21.87 -6.74
C GLU A 273 14.58 -22.45 -7.52
N GLU A 274 13.85 -23.40 -6.94
CA GLU A 274 12.64 -23.97 -7.53
C GLU A 274 11.53 -22.92 -7.70
N ALA A 275 11.26 -22.13 -6.65
CA ALA A 275 10.27 -21.05 -6.69
C ALA A 275 10.61 -20.00 -7.76
N LYS A 276 11.90 -19.65 -7.89
CA LYS A 276 12.39 -18.74 -8.93
C LYS A 276 12.16 -19.32 -10.32
N ALA A 277 12.49 -20.58 -10.55
CA ALA A 277 12.29 -21.22 -11.84
C ALA A 277 10.81 -21.32 -12.23
N GLU A 278 9.92 -21.60 -11.27
CA GLU A 278 8.47 -21.59 -11.49
C GLU A 278 7.95 -20.18 -11.83
N ALA A 279 8.38 -19.17 -11.10
CA ALA A 279 8.00 -17.78 -11.32
C ALA A 279 8.50 -17.23 -12.67
N LEU A 280 9.73 -17.57 -13.08
CA LEU A 280 10.28 -17.23 -14.41
C LEU A 280 9.38 -17.76 -15.53
N ARG A 281 9.04 -19.04 -15.48
CA ARG A 281 8.13 -19.66 -16.46
C ARG A 281 6.75 -18.99 -16.45
N ALA A 282 6.22 -18.69 -15.27
CA ALA A 282 4.91 -18.06 -15.10
C ALA A 282 4.86 -16.60 -15.58
N LEU A 283 6.01 -15.92 -15.65
CA LEU A 283 6.15 -14.56 -16.20
C LEU A 283 6.59 -14.54 -17.66
N GLY A 284 6.99 -15.69 -18.23
CA GLY A 284 7.52 -15.76 -19.60
C GLY A 284 8.89 -15.08 -19.74
N ILE A 285 9.69 -15.06 -18.68
CA ILE A 285 11.02 -14.44 -18.65
C ILE A 285 12.10 -15.51 -18.82
N ASP A 286 13.02 -15.31 -19.77
CA ASP A 286 14.20 -16.15 -19.93
C ASP A 286 15.39 -15.56 -19.16
N ALA A 287 15.54 -15.99 -17.91
CA ALA A 287 16.63 -15.55 -17.03
C ALA A 287 17.22 -16.73 -16.23
N SER A 288 17.27 -17.92 -16.85
CA SER A 288 17.79 -19.12 -16.19
C SER A 288 19.25 -18.90 -15.74
N GLY A 289 19.54 -19.15 -14.47
CA GLY A 289 20.87 -18.96 -13.88
C GLY A 289 21.31 -17.50 -13.66
N LYS A 290 20.53 -16.51 -14.11
CA LYS A 290 20.86 -15.08 -13.94
C LYS A 290 20.31 -14.52 -12.63
N ILE A 291 20.99 -13.51 -12.08
CA ILE A 291 20.49 -12.76 -10.92
C ILE A 291 19.38 -11.81 -11.40
N VAL A 292 18.26 -11.76 -10.68
CA VAL A 292 17.11 -10.92 -11.00
C VAL A 292 17.00 -9.81 -9.96
N ILE A 293 17.09 -8.56 -10.41
CA ILE A 293 16.95 -7.36 -9.60
C ILE A 293 15.61 -6.72 -9.93
N SER A 294 14.79 -6.39 -8.92
CA SER A 294 13.44 -5.89 -9.19
C SER A 294 13.10 -4.61 -8.45
N TRP A 295 12.46 -3.68 -9.17
CA TRP A 295 11.83 -2.49 -8.64
C TRP A 295 10.37 -2.50 -9.09
N ALA A 296 9.43 -2.80 -8.19
CA ALA A 296 8.00 -2.84 -8.54
C ALA A 296 7.14 -2.21 -7.44
N ARG A 297 6.52 -1.06 -7.75
CA ARG A 297 5.67 -0.27 -6.83
C ARG A 297 4.99 0.86 -7.61
N ARG A 298 3.98 1.51 -7.01
CA ARG A 298 3.42 2.77 -7.56
C ARG A 298 4.55 3.74 -7.92
N ILE A 299 4.51 4.28 -9.13
CA ILE A 299 5.54 5.20 -9.62
C ILE A 299 5.20 6.60 -9.14
N THR A 300 6.08 7.14 -8.28
CA THR A 300 6.00 8.49 -7.72
C THR A 300 7.40 8.97 -7.38
N ARG A 301 7.65 10.28 -7.48
CA ARG A 301 8.99 10.87 -7.35
C ARG A 301 9.76 10.47 -6.09
N TYR A 302 9.12 10.55 -4.92
CA TYR A 302 9.78 10.24 -3.65
C TYR A 302 10.24 8.78 -3.54
N LYS A 303 9.72 7.86 -4.37
CA LYS A 303 10.15 6.45 -4.41
C LYS A 303 11.40 6.24 -5.26
N ARG A 304 11.94 7.30 -5.87
CA ARG A 304 13.15 7.34 -6.69
C ARG A 304 13.23 6.19 -7.70
N PRO A 305 12.25 6.05 -8.61
CA PRO A 305 12.31 5.06 -9.68
C PRO A 305 13.51 5.28 -10.62
N HIS A 306 13.99 6.53 -10.74
CA HIS A 306 15.16 6.86 -11.55
C HIS A 306 16.45 6.19 -11.06
N PHE A 307 16.54 5.77 -9.79
CA PHE A 307 17.66 4.96 -9.31
C PHE A 307 17.75 3.62 -10.03
N ALA A 308 16.62 3.00 -10.36
CA ALA A 308 16.60 1.76 -11.11
C ALA A 308 17.04 1.99 -12.57
N LEU A 309 16.58 3.09 -13.20
CA LEU A 309 17.00 3.46 -14.56
C LEU A 309 18.50 3.72 -14.64
N GLN A 310 19.04 4.50 -13.72
CA GLN A 310 20.46 4.80 -13.69
C GLN A 310 21.30 3.55 -13.40
N LEU A 311 20.82 2.66 -12.51
CA LEU A 311 21.49 1.40 -12.23
C LEU A 311 21.58 0.49 -13.45
N ILE A 312 20.52 0.43 -14.27
CA ILE A 312 20.52 -0.36 -15.52
C ILE A 312 21.65 0.10 -16.46
N GLN A 313 21.95 1.39 -16.50
CA GLN A 313 23.02 1.96 -17.32
C GLN A 313 24.41 1.75 -16.70
N ASP A 314 24.50 1.89 -15.38
CA ASP A 314 25.78 1.90 -14.67
C ASP A 314 26.32 0.51 -14.29
N LEU A 315 25.47 -0.53 -14.34
CA LEU A 315 25.82 -1.87 -13.87
C LEU A 315 26.36 -2.74 -15.01
N ASP A 316 27.66 -3.04 -14.96
CA ASP A 316 28.34 -3.93 -15.90
C ASP A 316 28.38 -5.37 -15.36
N ARG A 317 27.20 -6.01 -15.32
CA ARG A 317 26.98 -7.37 -14.80
C ARG A 317 25.89 -8.09 -15.61
N ASP A 318 26.03 -9.40 -15.81
CA ASP A 318 24.99 -10.22 -16.44
C ASP A 318 23.84 -10.50 -15.45
N VAL A 319 22.94 -9.53 -15.35
CA VAL A 319 21.74 -9.59 -14.51
C VAL A 319 20.50 -9.24 -15.32
N VAL A 320 19.33 -9.61 -14.81
CA VAL A 320 18.02 -9.25 -15.37
C VAL A 320 17.32 -8.26 -14.44
N PHE A 321 16.73 -7.23 -15.04
CA PHE A 321 15.93 -6.25 -14.32
C PHE A 321 14.44 -6.48 -14.56
N ILE A 322 13.65 -6.37 -13.48
CA ILE A 322 12.20 -6.31 -13.57
C ILE A 322 11.74 -4.97 -12.98
N LEU A 323 11.15 -4.15 -13.83
CA LEU A 323 10.50 -2.90 -13.46
C LEU A 323 8.99 -3.12 -13.37
N GLY A 324 8.31 -2.37 -12.50
CA GLY A 324 6.86 -2.47 -12.46
C GLY A 324 6.12 -1.38 -11.70
N GLY A 325 4.85 -1.27 -12.04
CA GLY A 325 3.90 -0.31 -11.47
C GLY A 325 3.51 0.79 -12.45
N ARG A 326 2.51 1.55 -12.04
CA ARG A 326 1.95 2.66 -12.80
C ARG A 326 1.92 3.92 -11.94
N ALA A 327 1.89 5.07 -12.61
CA ALA A 327 1.74 6.38 -11.99
C ALA A 327 0.25 6.76 -11.84
N HIS A 328 0.00 7.82 -11.09
CA HIS A 328 -1.30 8.49 -11.10
C HIS A 328 -1.38 9.38 -12.37
N PRO A 329 -2.55 9.55 -13.02
CA PRO A 329 -2.67 10.41 -14.22
C PRO A 329 -2.19 11.85 -14.02
N ALA A 330 -2.40 12.41 -12.83
CA ALA A 330 -1.93 13.75 -12.46
C ALA A 330 -0.45 13.82 -12.03
N ASP A 331 0.27 12.69 -11.97
CA ASP A 331 1.71 12.66 -11.65
C ASP A 331 2.53 12.66 -12.94
N HIS A 332 2.79 13.85 -13.49
CA HIS A 332 3.53 14.03 -14.74
C HIS A 332 4.92 13.38 -14.70
N TYR A 333 5.64 13.49 -13.57
CA TYR A 333 6.94 12.82 -13.40
C TYR A 333 6.77 11.30 -13.47
N GLY A 334 5.73 10.76 -12.83
CA GLY A 334 5.44 9.33 -12.86
C GLY A 334 5.13 8.82 -14.27
N ILE A 335 4.36 9.58 -15.06
CA ILE A 335 4.07 9.27 -16.48
C ILE A 335 5.36 9.25 -17.31
N GLU A 336 6.24 10.24 -17.13
CA GLU A 336 7.53 10.30 -17.82
C GLU A 336 8.41 9.08 -17.49
N ILE A 337 8.44 8.66 -16.23
CA ILE A 337 9.16 7.47 -15.80
C ILE A 337 8.55 6.20 -16.42
N MET A 338 7.22 6.09 -16.55
CA MET A 338 6.60 4.97 -17.24
C MET A 338 7.05 4.88 -18.71
N ALA A 339 7.14 6.01 -19.39
CA ALA A 339 7.66 6.07 -20.76
C ALA A 339 9.13 5.64 -20.82
N LYS A 340 9.97 6.10 -19.88
CA LYS A 340 11.37 5.67 -19.77
C LYS A 340 11.53 4.18 -19.45
N PHE A 341 10.66 3.61 -18.61
CA PHE A 341 10.65 2.17 -18.33
C PHE A 341 10.33 1.37 -19.60
N ARG A 342 9.37 1.83 -20.40
CA ARG A 342 9.05 1.25 -21.73
C ARG A 342 10.19 1.39 -22.72
N GLU A 343 10.84 2.53 -22.77
CA GLU A 343 11.99 2.78 -23.65
C GLU A 343 13.13 1.81 -23.33
N VAL A 344 13.50 1.69 -22.05
CA VAL A 344 14.58 0.81 -21.63
C VAL A 344 14.23 -0.66 -21.87
N GLU A 345 13.00 -1.10 -21.58
CA GLU A 345 12.49 -2.44 -21.94
C GLU A 345 12.68 -2.74 -23.44
N ARG A 346 12.36 -1.79 -24.32
CA ARG A 346 12.50 -1.96 -25.77
C ARG A 346 13.96 -1.98 -26.23
N SER A 347 14.85 -1.29 -25.52
CA SER A 347 16.26 -1.15 -25.91
C SER A 347 17.21 -2.20 -25.33
N ALA A 348 16.82 -2.87 -24.23
CA ALA A 348 17.70 -3.76 -23.48
C ALA A 348 17.06 -5.15 -23.30
N GLU A 349 17.72 -6.19 -23.79
CA GLU A 349 17.22 -7.58 -23.76
C GLU A 349 17.07 -8.14 -22.34
N ASN A 350 17.75 -7.55 -21.35
CA ASN A 350 17.73 -7.98 -19.96
C ASN A 350 16.78 -7.18 -19.06
N VAL A 351 15.84 -6.40 -19.63
CA VAL A 351 14.88 -5.58 -18.87
C VAL A 351 13.44 -5.94 -19.23
N TYR A 352 12.63 -6.22 -18.21
CA TYR A 352 11.20 -6.51 -18.35
C TYR A 352 10.36 -5.50 -17.57
N TYR A 353 9.25 -5.02 -18.14
CA TYR A 353 8.38 -4.03 -17.49
C TYR A 353 6.92 -4.49 -17.33
N PHE A 354 6.44 -4.50 -16.09
CA PHE A 354 5.07 -4.88 -15.71
C PHE A 354 4.30 -3.66 -15.15
N PRO A 355 3.56 -2.90 -15.98
CA PRO A 355 2.82 -1.73 -15.50
C PRO A 355 1.67 -2.09 -14.54
N ASP A 356 0.98 -3.20 -14.78
CA ASP A 356 -0.19 -3.63 -14.02
C ASP A 356 0.16 -4.63 -12.92
N LEU A 357 0.49 -4.10 -11.74
CA LEU A 357 0.84 -4.89 -10.56
C LEU A 357 -0.39 -5.41 -9.80
N THR A 358 -0.98 -6.49 -10.30
CA THR A 358 -1.97 -7.27 -9.52
C THR A 358 -1.29 -7.97 -8.35
N PRO A 359 -2.03 -8.42 -7.31
CA PRO A 359 -1.42 -9.24 -6.26
C PRO A 359 -0.71 -10.47 -6.81
N GLU A 360 -1.28 -11.14 -7.81
CA GLU A 360 -0.72 -12.33 -8.44
C GLU A 360 0.57 -12.03 -9.23
N VAL A 361 0.56 -10.98 -10.06
CA VAL A 361 1.76 -10.55 -10.78
C VAL A 361 2.85 -10.15 -9.78
N THR A 362 2.49 -9.43 -8.72
CA THR A 362 3.42 -9.00 -7.68
C THR A 362 4.05 -10.19 -6.93
N LYS A 363 3.27 -11.23 -6.61
CA LYS A 363 3.78 -12.48 -6.01
C LYS A 363 4.85 -13.09 -6.90
N ARG A 364 4.56 -13.26 -8.19
CA ARG A 364 5.51 -13.83 -9.17
C ARG A 364 6.77 -13.00 -9.31
N ILE A 365 6.65 -11.67 -9.40
CA ILE A 365 7.82 -10.77 -9.45
C ILE A 365 8.69 -10.98 -8.20
N ILE A 366 8.09 -11.00 -7.00
CA ILE A 366 8.84 -11.25 -5.76
C ILE A 366 9.52 -12.63 -5.79
N TRP A 367 8.80 -13.67 -6.21
CA TRP A 367 9.34 -15.03 -6.24
C TRP A 367 10.44 -15.22 -7.28
N VAL A 368 10.53 -14.38 -8.30
CA VAL A 368 11.66 -14.43 -9.25
C VAL A 368 12.87 -13.60 -8.80
N SER A 369 12.66 -12.52 -8.03
CA SER A 369 13.72 -11.59 -7.61
C SER A 369 14.76 -12.22 -6.68
N ASP A 370 16.05 -11.98 -6.91
CA ASP A 370 17.09 -12.23 -5.90
C ASP A 370 17.38 -10.98 -5.06
N LEU A 371 17.21 -9.79 -5.65
CA LEU A 371 17.36 -8.51 -4.96
C LEU A 371 16.14 -7.62 -5.19
N TRP A 372 15.63 -7.05 -4.10
CA TRP A 372 14.52 -6.10 -4.15
C TRP A 372 15.02 -4.66 -3.94
N LEU A 373 14.76 -3.77 -4.90
CA LEU A 373 15.17 -2.38 -4.81
C LEU A 373 14.11 -1.58 -4.05
N PHE A 374 14.48 -1.06 -2.87
CA PHE A 374 13.63 -0.20 -2.06
C PHE A 374 14.27 1.17 -1.87
N THR A 375 13.98 2.07 -2.82
CA THR A 375 14.65 3.36 -2.96
C THR A 375 13.90 4.62 -2.49
N PRO A 376 12.89 4.62 -1.58
CA PRO A 376 12.30 5.89 -1.14
C PRO A 376 13.28 6.90 -0.55
N PHE A 377 13.01 8.18 -0.73
CA PHE A 377 13.77 9.27 -0.15
C PHE A 377 13.43 9.42 1.34
N SER A 378 14.44 9.42 2.20
CA SER A 378 14.24 9.32 3.65
C SER A 378 13.33 10.42 4.22
N GLY A 379 12.33 10.00 5.00
CA GLY A 379 11.27 10.83 5.57
C GLY A 379 9.94 10.74 4.83
N TRP A 380 9.91 10.22 3.59
CA TRP A 380 8.72 10.28 2.72
C TRP A 380 7.93 8.98 2.64
N GLU A 381 8.51 7.83 2.99
CA GLU A 381 7.78 6.57 3.10
C GLU A 381 7.31 6.36 4.54
N ALA A 382 6.01 6.22 4.75
CA ALA A 382 5.46 5.99 6.09
C ALA A 382 5.89 4.64 6.68
N SER A 383 5.99 3.59 5.84
CA SER A 383 6.36 2.24 6.28
C SER A 383 6.98 1.42 5.14
N GLY A 384 6.16 1.06 4.13
CA GLY A 384 6.57 0.29 2.96
C GLY A 384 6.39 -1.22 3.10
N THR A 385 5.30 -1.80 2.57
CA THR A 385 5.07 -3.26 2.69
C THR A 385 5.80 -4.08 1.64
N SER A 386 6.32 -3.48 0.57
CA SER A 386 6.91 -4.25 -0.54
C SER A 386 8.21 -4.96 -0.17
N PHE A 387 9.11 -4.29 0.57
CA PHE A 387 10.33 -4.93 1.08
C PHE A 387 10.00 -6.02 2.12
N MET A 388 8.90 -5.87 2.86
CA MET A 388 8.43 -6.89 3.80
C MET A 388 8.02 -8.17 3.05
N LYS A 389 7.24 -8.04 1.96
CA LYS A 389 6.82 -9.19 1.12
C LYS A 389 7.99 -9.88 0.44
N ALA A 390 8.98 -9.11 -0.01
CA ALA A 390 10.23 -9.64 -0.54
C ALA A 390 10.98 -10.45 0.54
N GLY A 391 11.20 -9.85 1.72
CA GLY A 391 11.99 -10.48 2.77
C GLY A 391 11.36 -11.75 3.37
N ILE A 392 10.03 -11.86 3.48
CA ILE A 392 9.39 -13.12 3.95
C ILE A 392 9.58 -14.31 2.99
N ASN A 393 9.94 -14.02 1.74
CA ASN A 393 10.31 -15.00 0.71
C ASN A 393 11.83 -15.18 0.60
N GLY A 394 12.59 -14.57 1.52
CA GLY A 394 14.05 -14.62 1.52
C GLY A 394 14.67 -13.88 0.35
N VAL A 395 14.03 -12.79 -0.12
CA VAL A 395 14.60 -11.86 -1.09
C VAL A 395 15.08 -10.63 -0.33
N PRO A 396 16.40 -10.50 -0.07
CA PRO A 396 16.93 -9.33 0.61
C PRO A 396 16.71 -8.06 -0.22
N SER A 397 16.57 -6.94 0.47
CA SER A 397 16.41 -5.64 -0.19
C SER A 397 17.70 -4.84 -0.18
N ILE A 398 17.95 -4.10 -1.26
CA ILE A 398 18.81 -2.90 -1.23
C ILE A 398 17.89 -1.74 -0.86
N ALA A 399 17.92 -1.33 0.40
CA ALA A 399 16.90 -0.47 0.98
C ALA A 399 17.50 0.86 1.49
N SER A 400 16.82 1.96 1.16
CA SER A 400 17.07 3.23 1.82
C SER A 400 16.65 3.12 3.28
N ARG A 401 17.30 3.89 4.15
CA ARG A 401 16.93 4.01 5.57
C ARG A 401 15.66 4.84 5.74
N ASP A 402 14.52 4.28 5.32
CA ASP A 402 13.22 4.94 5.40
C ASP A 402 12.05 4.03 5.79
N GLY A 403 10.96 4.63 6.26
CA GLY A 403 9.77 3.92 6.71
C GLY A 403 10.09 2.93 7.83
N ALA A 404 9.66 1.68 7.64
CA ALA A 404 9.87 0.60 8.61
C ALA A 404 11.17 -0.19 8.40
N VAL A 405 12.00 0.19 7.41
CA VAL A 405 13.23 -0.55 7.06
C VAL A 405 14.17 -0.66 8.26
N THR A 406 14.42 0.46 8.95
CA THR A 406 15.37 0.53 10.07
C THR A 406 14.87 -0.16 11.35
N GLU A 407 13.63 -0.64 11.37
CA GLU A 407 13.10 -1.41 12.51
C GLU A 407 13.58 -2.86 12.53
N LEU A 408 14.00 -3.42 11.37
CA LEU A 408 14.40 -4.82 11.25
C LEU A 408 15.69 -5.03 10.45
N VAL A 409 15.88 -4.29 9.36
CA VAL A 409 16.98 -4.55 8.43
C VAL A 409 18.30 -4.14 9.07
N LYS A 410 19.25 -5.07 9.05
CA LYS A 410 20.63 -4.92 9.49
C LYS A 410 21.53 -5.10 8.27
N ASP A 411 22.29 -4.05 7.96
CA ASP A 411 23.17 -3.98 6.79
C ASP A 411 24.12 -5.20 6.72
N GLY A 412 24.14 -5.87 5.57
CA GLY A 412 24.94 -7.06 5.30
C GLY A 412 24.47 -8.35 5.98
N HIS A 413 23.44 -8.31 6.83
CA HIS A 413 22.96 -9.48 7.58
C HIS A 413 21.64 -10.06 7.04
N ASN A 414 20.64 -9.22 6.79
CA ASN A 414 19.33 -9.63 6.24
C ASN A 414 18.81 -8.65 5.15
N GLY A 415 19.73 -7.87 4.58
CA GLY A 415 19.50 -6.83 3.58
C GLY A 415 20.68 -5.86 3.56
N TRP A 416 20.64 -4.88 2.66
CA TRP A 416 21.67 -3.86 2.54
C TRP A 416 21.06 -2.48 2.66
N LEU A 417 21.73 -1.59 3.39
CA LEU A 417 21.21 -0.26 3.71
C LEU A 417 22.06 0.85 3.11
N PHE A 418 21.39 1.82 2.48
CA PHE A 418 22.02 3.03 1.96
C PHE A 418 21.26 4.30 2.40
N GLY A 419 21.90 5.45 2.29
CA GLY A 419 21.32 6.75 2.65
C GLY A 419 21.13 6.95 4.15
N GLU A 420 20.67 8.13 4.55
CA GLU A 420 20.52 8.49 5.96
C GLU A 420 19.15 8.13 6.52
N ASP A 421 19.07 7.79 7.80
CA ASP A 421 17.79 7.68 8.52
C ASP A 421 17.38 9.06 9.05
N ARG A 422 16.61 9.80 8.24
CA ARG A 422 16.21 11.17 8.56
C ARG A 422 14.87 11.19 9.28
N ASP A 423 14.83 11.88 10.40
CA ASP A 423 13.62 12.10 11.21
C ASP A 423 12.91 13.43 10.90
N ARG A 424 13.27 14.05 9.76
CA ARG A 424 12.71 15.29 9.24
C ARG A 424 12.48 15.17 7.75
N LEU A 425 11.48 15.90 7.27
CA LEU A 425 11.17 16.02 5.84
C LEU A 425 12.13 17.01 5.20
N LEU A 426 12.87 16.56 4.19
CA LEU A 426 13.60 17.44 3.28
C LEU A 426 12.88 17.50 1.92
N PRO A 427 13.05 18.58 1.15
CA PRO A 427 12.56 18.64 -0.22
C PRO A 427 13.10 17.47 -1.05
N LEU A 428 12.31 16.98 -2.01
CA LEU A 428 12.76 15.91 -2.93
C LEU A 428 13.83 16.40 -3.92
N GLU A 429 13.85 17.70 -4.20
CA GLU A 429 14.76 18.34 -5.15
C GLU A 429 16.06 18.73 -4.45
N THR A 430 16.83 17.72 -4.05
CA THR A 430 18.15 17.89 -3.42
C THR A 430 19.19 17.08 -4.20
N PRO A 431 19.68 17.58 -5.35
CA PRO A 431 20.55 16.83 -6.25
C PRO A 431 21.80 16.27 -5.58
N GLU A 432 22.41 17.01 -4.64
CA GLU A 432 23.63 16.59 -3.95
C GLU A 432 23.38 15.39 -3.01
N ILE A 433 22.21 15.35 -2.38
CA ILE A 433 21.79 14.20 -1.55
C ILE A 433 21.49 13.02 -2.46
N ASP A 434 20.76 13.26 -3.55
CA ASP A 434 20.32 12.21 -4.45
C ASP A 434 21.53 11.53 -5.13
N GLU A 435 22.51 12.30 -5.61
CA GLU A 435 23.74 11.79 -6.20
C GLU A 435 24.62 11.04 -5.18
N ARG A 436 24.75 11.57 -3.96
CA ARG A 436 25.49 10.88 -2.88
C ARG A 436 24.84 9.55 -2.53
N GLU A 437 23.53 9.54 -2.31
CA GLU A 437 22.80 8.32 -1.95
C GLU A 437 22.73 7.32 -3.09
N TYR A 438 22.71 7.78 -4.34
CA TYR A 438 22.82 6.90 -5.50
C TYR A 438 24.18 6.19 -5.54
N ARG A 439 25.29 6.88 -5.25
CA ARG A 439 26.62 6.24 -5.16
C ARG A 439 26.67 5.16 -4.08
N GLU A 440 26.11 5.44 -2.90
CA GLU A 440 25.98 4.45 -1.83
C GLU A 440 25.09 3.28 -2.24
N PHE A 441 23.95 3.55 -2.86
CA PHE A 441 23.02 2.56 -3.38
C PHE A 441 23.70 1.62 -4.38
N ARG A 442 24.39 2.17 -5.39
CA ARG A 442 25.13 1.38 -6.39
C ARG A 442 26.22 0.53 -5.73
N HIS A 443 26.98 1.09 -4.80
CA HIS A 443 27.98 0.33 -4.04
C HIS A 443 27.35 -0.85 -3.28
N LYS A 444 26.16 -0.67 -2.69
CA LYS A 444 25.43 -1.75 -2.01
C LYS A 444 24.86 -2.80 -2.97
N VAL A 445 24.46 -2.42 -4.18
CA VAL A 445 24.12 -3.38 -5.23
C VAL A 445 25.33 -4.25 -5.57
N GLU A 446 26.50 -3.64 -5.81
CA GLU A 446 27.74 -4.39 -6.10
C GLU A 446 28.15 -5.31 -4.94
N GLU A 447 28.04 -4.84 -3.70
CA GLU A 447 28.31 -5.67 -2.52
C GLU A 447 27.40 -6.92 -2.47
N ALA A 448 26.12 -6.75 -2.81
CA ALA A 448 25.15 -7.84 -2.85
C ALA A 448 25.43 -8.83 -3.98
N LEU A 449 25.82 -8.35 -5.17
CA LEU A 449 26.19 -9.21 -6.30
C LEU A 449 27.48 -10.00 -6.00
N ASN A 450 28.47 -9.36 -5.37
CA ASN A 450 29.68 -10.04 -4.90
C ASN A 450 29.36 -11.09 -3.81
N ALA A 451 28.38 -10.82 -2.94
CA ALA A 451 27.89 -11.79 -1.98
C ALA A 451 27.25 -13.00 -2.67
N TYR A 452 26.58 -12.81 -3.80
CA TYR A 452 26.02 -13.90 -4.60
C TYR A 452 27.11 -14.81 -5.15
N THR A 453 28.13 -14.22 -5.79
CA THR A 453 29.28 -14.97 -6.35
C THR A 453 30.06 -15.73 -5.29
N SER A 454 30.20 -15.18 -4.08
CA SER A 454 30.91 -15.84 -2.97
C SER A 454 30.06 -16.84 -2.18
N GLY A 455 28.77 -16.97 -2.47
CA GLY A 455 27.83 -17.82 -1.73
C GLY A 455 27.28 -17.21 -0.43
N ARG A 456 27.91 -16.13 0.09
CA ARG A 456 27.45 -15.40 1.29
C ARG A 456 26.02 -14.90 1.18
N TYR A 457 25.53 -14.62 -0.04
CA TYR A 457 24.16 -14.21 -0.31
C TYR A 457 23.13 -15.14 0.33
N TRP A 458 23.35 -16.46 0.30
CA TRP A 458 22.38 -17.43 0.80
C TRP A 458 22.16 -17.29 2.30
N GLU A 459 23.20 -16.95 3.06
CA GLU A 459 23.07 -16.64 4.49
C GLU A 459 22.24 -15.37 4.69
N VAL A 460 22.48 -14.33 3.90
CA VAL A 460 21.72 -13.06 3.96
C VAL A 460 20.24 -13.28 3.61
N ALA A 461 19.98 -14.06 2.55
CA ALA A 461 18.66 -14.44 2.08
C ALA A 461 17.89 -15.26 3.13
N TYR A 462 18.55 -16.24 3.75
CA TYR A 462 17.93 -17.05 4.80
C TYR A 462 17.70 -16.26 6.10
N ASN A 463 18.60 -15.35 6.46
CA ASN A 463 18.39 -14.42 7.56
C ASN A 463 17.21 -13.49 7.29
N ALA A 464 17.06 -13.00 6.05
CA ALA A 464 15.88 -12.24 5.63
C ALA A 464 14.61 -13.08 5.80
N TYR A 465 14.57 -14.28 5.24
CA TYR A 465 13.44 -15.22 5.37
C TYR A 465 13.00 -15.40 6.83
N ARG A 466 13.94 -15.70 7.73
CA ARG A 466 13.65 -15.94 9.15
C ARG A 466 13.20 -14.69 9.89
N THR A 467 13.95 -13.60 9.76
CA THR A 467 13.73 -12.39 10.56
C THR A 467 12.45 -11.66 10.14
N PHE A 468 12.16 -11.61 8.84
CA PHE A 468 10.99 -10.93 8.31
C PHE A 468 9.69 -11.66 8.66
N ARG A 469 9.66 -12.99 8.58
CA ARG A 469 8.48 -13.79 8.95
C ARG A 469 8.08 -13.61 10.40
N GLY A 470 9.05 -13.46 11.30
CA GLY A 470 8.76 -13.18 12.71
C GLY A 470 8.21 -11.76 12.90
N PHE A 471 8.94 -10.76 12.40
CA PHE A 471 8.68 -9.35 12.75
C PHE A 471 7.58 -8.69 11.92
N PHE A 472 7.50 -8.96 10.61
CA PHE A 472 6.51 -8.35 9.70
C PHE A 472 5.28 -9.25 9.46
N SER A 473 4.92 -10.12 10.41
CA SER A 473 3.72 -10.96 10.32
C SER A 473 2.45 -10.23 10.76
N MET A 474 1.33 -10.54 10.11
CA MET A 474 0.02 -10.06 10.56
C MET A 474 -0.33 -10.53 11.97
N ASP A 475 0.13 -11.71 12.40
CA ASP A 475 -0.02 -12.22 13.77
C ASP A 475 0.60 -11.27 14.80
N ARG A 476 1.75 -10.65 14.48
CA ARG A 476 2.36 -9.62 15.31
C ARG A 476 1.52 -8.33 15.28
N LEU A 477 1.16 -7.85 14.10
CA LEU A 477 0.35 -6.62 13.99
C LEU A 477 -1.01 -6.75 14.69
N PHE A 478 -1.65 -7.92 14.62
CA PHE A 478 -2.94 -8.17 15.27
C PHE A 478 -2.82 -8.12 16.80
N ARG A 479 -1.71 -8.62 17.37
CA ARG A 479 -1.40 -8.43 18.80
C ARG A 479 -1.15 -6.96 19.14
N ASP A 480 -0.36 -6.25 18.33
CA ASP A 480 -0.09 -4.81 18.52
C ASP A 480 -1.36 -3.94 18.43
N LEU A 481 -2.36 -4.40 17.67
CA LEU A 481 -3.68 -3.77 17.55
C LEU A 481 -4.70 -4.29 18.59
N GLY A 482 -4.36 -5.30 19.41
CA GLY A 482 -5.25 -5.87 20.42
C GLY A 482 -6.43 -6.66 19.84
N TYR A 483 -6.25 -7.22 18.65
CA TYR A 483 -7.25 -8.06 17.97
C TYR A 483 -7.29 -9.48 18.50
N ILE A 484 -6.12 -10.01 18.86
CA ILE A 484 -5.91 -11.35 19.42
C ILE A 484 -5.13 -11.28 20.72
#